data_AF-A0A7J5UMJ9-F1
#
_entry.id   AF-A0A7J5UMJ9-F1
#
_cell.length_a   1.000
_cell.length_b   1.000
_cell.length_c   1.000
_cell.angle_alpha   90.00
_cell.angle_beta   90.00
_cell.angle_gamma   90.00
#
_symmetry.space_group_name_H-M   'P 1'
#
loop_
_entity.id
_entity.type
_entity.pdbx_description
1 polymer ?
#
loop_
_entity_poly.entity_id
_entity_poly.type
_entity_poly.pdbx_seq_one_letter_code
_entity_poly.pdbx_strand_id
1 'polypeptide(L)'
;MSRWRADVLAHRVDRAALLRRAQAAGARRDVLHRALGEAGAVVDALAAQGLPDRVVAAVAADLFARVCGACPRGWDERSLTRWVVLAIVPRLARVLPAEVSPLLDDLLTAATRLRGQVDLAAWAGRLTDALHAAGDARHLRDLAALAAWRSGAVMWRAAALGAAPRVPAAALA
;
A
#
# COMPACT_ATOMS: atom_id res chain seq x y z
N MET A 1 -16.92 -2.54 19.70
CA MET A 1 -17.17 -2.33 18.25
C MET A 1 -15.83 -2.08 17.58
N SER A 2 -15.50 -2.72 16.45
CA SER A 2 -14.17 -2.56 15.83
C SER A 2 -13.99 -1.16 15.22
N ARG A 3 -12.75 -0.67 15.15
CA ARG A 3 -12.44 0.68 14.68
C ARG A 3 -12.78 0.83 13.21
N TRP A 4 -12.51 -0.22 12.44
CA TRP A 4 -12.94 -0.33 11.05
C TRP A 4 -14.46 -0.18 10.88
N ARG A 5 -15.25 -0.89 11.67
CA ARG A 5 -16.72 -0.81 11.59
C ARG A 5 -17.23 0.57 11.98
N ALA A 6 -16.63 1.20 12.98
CA ALA A 6 -16.97 2.57 13.37
C ALA A 6 -16.71 3.56 12.23
N ASP A 7 -15.56 3.46 11.54
CA ASP A 7 -15.23 4.30 10.37
C ASP A 7 -16.22 4.12 9.23
N VAL A 8 -16.51 2.86 8.87
CA VAL A 8 -17.43 2.57 7.75
C VAL A 8 -18.83 3.13 8.02
N LEU A 9 -19.29 3.08 9.27
CA LEU A 9 -20.59 3.65 9.66
C LEU A 9 -20.57 5.18 9.65
N ALA A 10 -19.50 5.79 10.17
CA ALA A 10 -19.34 7.25 10.19
C ALA A 10 -19.33 7.85 8.77
N HIS A 11 -18.77 7.13 7.80
CA HIS A 11 -18.64 7.57 6.40
C HIS A 11 -19.56 6.81 5.42
N ARG A 12 -20.69 6.28 5.91
CA ARG A 12 -21.55 5.34 5.16
C ARG A 12 -21.92 5.77 3.74
N VAL A 13 -22.15 7.07 3.50
CA VAL A 13 -22.57 7.60 2.19
C VAL A 13 -21.45 7.46 1.17
N ASP A 14 -20.24 7.90 1.53
CA ASP A 14 -19.05 7.86 0.67
C ASP A 14 -18.60 6.41 0.43
N ARG A 15 -18.63 5.59 1.49
CA ARG A 15 -18.31 4.15 1.41
C ARG A 15 -19.29 3.41 0.50
N ALA A 16 -20.58 3.71 0.58
CA ALA A 16 -21.58 3.13 -0.29
C ALA A 16 -21.38 3.55 -1.76
N ALA A 17 -20.96 4.79 -2.03
CA ALA A 17 -20.64 5.23 -3.38
C ALA A 17 -19.42 4.49 -3.97
N LEU A 18 -18.38 4.25 -3.18
CA LEU A 18 -17.23 3.44 -3.59
C LEU A 18 -17.62 1.99 -3.89
N LEU A 19 -18.42 1.37 -3.03
CA LEU A 19 -18.93 0.00 -3.22
C LEU A 19 -19.74 -0.13 -4.52
N ARG A 20 -20.68 0.80 -4.75
CA ARG A 20 -21.49 0.81 -5.99
C ARG A 20 -20.62 0.94 -7.23
N ARG A 21 -19.61 1.82 -7.21
CA ARG A 21 -18.66 1.97 -8.32
C ARG A 21 -17.86 0.69 -8.57
N ALA A 22 -17.37 0.03 -7.52
CA ALA A 22 -16.65 -1.22 -7.64
C ALA A 22 -17.52 -2.33 -8.25
N GLN A 23 -18.77 -2.45 -7.78
CA GLN A 23 -19.73 -3.42 -8.30
C GLN A 23 -20.08 -3.15 -9.76
N ALA A 24 -20.32 -1.88 -10.13
CA ALA A 24 -20.55 -1.49 -11.52
C ALA A 24 -19.36 -1.79 -12.45
N ALA A 25 -18.14 -1.75 -11.90
CA ALA A 25 -16.92 -2.13 -12.61
C ALA A 25 -16.68 -3.66 -12.66
N GLY A 26 -17.57 -4.48 -12.09
CA GLY A 26 -17.51 -5.95 -12.16
C GLY A 26 -16.97 -6.64 -10.90
N ALA A 27 -16.73 -5.92 -9.80
CA ALA A 27 -16.33 -6.56 -8.55
C ALA A 27 -17.47 -7.40 -7.96
N ARG A 28 -17.20 -8.69 -7.70
CA ARG A 28 -18.16 -9.57 -7.03
C ARG A 28 -18.32 -9.19 -5.56
N ARG A 29 -19.54 -9.33 -5.03
CA ARG A 29 -19.89 -8.94 -3.66
C ARG A 29 -19.15 -9.75 -2.59
N ASP A 30 -18.97 -11.05 -2.80
CA ASP A 30 -18.21 -11.94 -1.93
C ASP A 30 -16.73 -11.55 -1.86
N VAL A 31 -16.14 -11.21 -3.01
CA VAL A 31 -14.76 -10.73 -3.11
C VAL A 31 -14.57 -9.40 -2.37
N LEU A 32 -15.47 -8.43 -2.60
CA LEU A 32 -15.46 -7.16 -1.86
C LEU A 32 -15.59 -7.37 -0.36
N HIS A 33 -16.51 -8.25 0.07
CA HIS A 33 -16.72 -8.52 1.49
C HIS A 33 -15.46 -9.09 2.15
N ARG A 34 -14.82 -10.10 1.50
CA ARG A 34 -13.57 -10.69 1.98
C ARG A 34 -12.45 -9.66 2.05
N ALA A 35 -12.23 -8.92 0.96
CA ALA A 35 -11.16 -7.94 0.87
C ALA A 35 -11.30 -6.81 1.90
N LEU A 36 -12.52 -6.33 2.13
CA LEU A 36 -12.80 -5.32 3.16
C LEU A 36 -12.69 -5.88 4.58
N GLY A 37 -12.94 -7.19 4.77
CA GLY A 37 -12.65 -7.87 6.03
C GLY A 37 -11.16 -7.92 6.34
N GLU A 38 -10.33 -8.26 5.35
CA GLU A 38 -8.86 -8.27 5.46
C GLU A 38 -8.31 -6.87 5.75
N ALA A 39 -8.76 -5.86 5.01
CA ALA A 39 -8.39 -4.47 5.26
C ALA A 39 -8.85 -3.97 6.64
N GLY A 40 -10.05 -4.39 7.09
CA GLY A 40 -10.54 -4.06 8.41
C GLY A 40 -9.68 -4.61 9.54
N ALA A 41 -9.25 -5.87 9.43
CA ALA A 41 -8.33 -6.48 10.40
C ALA A 41 -6.99 -5.72 10.49
N VAL A 42 -6.49 -5.24 9.35
CA VAL A 42 -5.29 -4.40 9.29
C VAL A 42 -5.47 -3.07 10.02
N VAL A 43 -6.60 -2.37 9.80
CA VAL A 43 -6.92 -1.11 10.49
C VAL A 43 -7.04 -1.31 12.00
N ASP A 44 -7.72 -2.39 12.41
CA ASP A 44 -7.90 -2.70 13.83
C ASP A 44 -6.53 -3.03 14.49
N ALA A 45 -5.63 -3.73 13.79
CA ALA A 45 -4.28 -4.00 14.26
C ALA A 45 -3.43 -2.73 14.40
N LEU A 46 -3.59 -1.76 13.48
CA LEU A 46 -2.92 -0.46 13.56
C LEU A 46 -3.43 0.37 14.74
N ALA A 47 -4.74 0.36 14.97
CA ALA A 47 -5.34 1.02 16.13
C ALA A 47 -4.84 0.41 17.45
N ALA A 48 -4.74 -0.93 17.52
CA ALA A 48 -4.24 -1.63 18.70
C ALA A 48 -2.77 -1.33 19.02
N GLN A 49 -1.99 -0.86 18.04
CA GLN A 49 -0.60 -0.44 18.23
C GLN A 49 -0.45 0.99 18.76
N GLY A 50 -1.56 1.67 19.07
CA GLY A 50 -1.54 3.02 19.65
C GLY A 50 -1.25 4.14 18.65
N LEU A 51 -1.43 3.90 17.35
CA LEU A 51 -1.34 4.96 16.35
C LEU A 51 -2.40 6.04 16.58
N PRO A 52 -2.12 7.33 16.30
CA PRO A 52 -3.08 8.39 16.48
C PRO A 52 -4.36 8.16 15.67
N ASP A 53 -5.52 8.47 16.25
CA ASP A 53 -6.84 8.28 15.64
C ASP A 53 -6.97 8.86 14.23
N ARG A 54 -6.37 10.04 13.98
CA ARG A 54 -6.33 10.69 12.67
C ARG A 54 -5.59 9.86 11.61
N VAL A 55 -4.52 9.17 12.01
CA VAL A 55 -3.70 8.32 11.13
C VAL A 55 -4.46 7.05 10.81
N VAL A 56 -5.07 6.43 11.83
CA VAL A 56 -5.90 5.22 11.66
C VAL A 56 -7.09 5.51 10.74
N ALA A 57 -7.76 6.65 10.90
CA ALA A 57 -8.87 7.06 10.04
C ALA A 57 -8.43 7.31 8.59
N ALA A 58 -7.29 8.00 8.38
CA ALA A 58 -6.74 8.22 7.05
C ALA A 58 -6.40 6.89 6.34
N VAL A 59 -5.75 5.97 7.07
CA VAL A 59 -5.42 4.64 6.56
C VAL A 59 -6.69 3.81 6.27
N ALA A 60 -7.70 3.87 7.14
CA ALA A 60 -8.97 3.20 6.90
C ALA A 60 -9.64 3.70 5.63
N ALA A 61 -9.63 5.03 5.42
CA ALA A 61 -10.21 5.63 4.24
C ALA A 61 -9.51 5.24 2.94
N ASP A 62 -8.20 5.26 2.97
CA ASP A 62 -7.35 4.91 1.84
C ASP A 62 -7.44 3.42 1.50
N LEU A 63 -7.34 2.53 2.50
CA LEU A 63 -7.51 1.09 2.34
C LEU A 63 -8.87 0.74 1.73
N PHE A 64 -9.95 1.36 2.21
CA PHE A 64 -11.29 1.11 1.68
C PHE A 64 -11.38 1.46 0.19
N ALA A 65 -10.90 2.65 -0.19
CA ALA A 65 -10.92 3.10 -1.57
C ALA A 65 -10.09 2.20 -2.48
N ARG A 66 -8.88 1.80 -2.04
CA ARG A 66 -7.98 0.93 -2.79
C ARG A 66 -8.52 -0.48 -2.96
N VAL A 67 -9.09 -1.07 -1.91
CA VAL A 67 -9.78 -2.37 -2.02
C VAL A 67 -10.89 -2.30 -3.05
N CYS A 68 -11.74 -1.27 -2.99
CA CYS A 68 -12.84 -1.10 -3.95
C CYS A 68 -12.33 -0.92 -5.39
N GLY A 69 -11.23 -0.18 -5.59
CA GLY A 69 -10.61 -0.03 -6.90
C GLY A 69 -9.87 -1.27 -7.41
N ALA A 70 -9.39 -2.13 -6.52
CA ALA A 70 -8.62 -3.33 -6.84
C ALA A 70 -9.51 -4.53 -7.19
N CYS A 71 -10.60 -4.73 -6.44
CA CYS A 71 -11.47 -5.90 -6.59
C CYS A 71 -11.99 -6.17 -8.02
N PRO A 72 -12.35 -5.16 -8.85
CA PRO A 72 -12.74 -5.40 -10.24
C PRO A 72 -11.64 -6.07 -11.09
N ARG A 73 -10.38 -5.91 -10.70
CA ARG A 73 -9.19 -6.38 -11.44
C ARG A 73 -8.63 -7.70 -10.90
N GLY A 74 -9.32 -8.30 -9.92
CA GLY A 74 -8.87 -9.49 -9.20
C GLY A 74 -8.26 -9.16 -7.83
N TRP A 75 -8.87 -9.73 -6.79
CA TRP A 75 -8.37 -9.75 -5.42
C TRP A 75 -8.11 -11.20 -5.02
N ASP A 76 -6.89 -11.65 -5.21
CA ASP A 76 -6.44 -13.01 -4.93
C ASP A 76 -5.14 -13.00 -4.12
N GLU A 77 -4.76 -14.15 -3.55
CA GLU A 77 -3.58 -14.25 -2.68
C GLU A 77 -2.26 -13.98 -3.41
N ARG A 78 -2.22 -14.19 -4.72
CA ARG A 78 -1.07 -13.91 -5.59
C ARG A 78 -1.11 -12.47 -6.12
N SER A 79 -2.18 -11.72 -5.84
CA SER A 79 -2.34 -10.35 -6.29
C SER A 79 -1.38 -9.45 -5.53
N LEU A 80 -0.44 -8.87 -6.27
CA LEU A 80 0.44 -7.83 -5.79
C LEU A 80 -0.35 -6.67 -5.18
N THR A 81 -1.50 -6.32 -5.75
CA THR A 81 -2.35 -5.25 -5.21
C THR A 81 -2.86 -5.59 -3.82
N ARG A 82 -3.26 -6.85 -3.59
CA ARG A 82 -3.62 -7.33 -2.24
C ARG A 82 -2.41 -7.26 -1.31
N TRP A 83 -1.23 -7.73 -1.74
CA TRP A 83 -0.03 -7.69 -0.93
C TRP A 83 0.38 -6.25 -0.56
N VAL A 84 0.44 -5.32 -1.51
CA VAL A 84 0.81 -3.92 -1.23
C VAL A 84 -0.20 -3.29 -0.27
N VAL A 85 -1.49 -3.47 -0.53
CA VAL A 85 -2.56 -2.90 0.30
C VAL A 85 -2.51 -3.46 1.73
N LEU A 86 -2.27 -4.76 1.92
CA LEU A 86 -2.30 -5.39 3.25
C LEU A 86 -0.96 -5.38 3.99
N ALA A 87 0.18 -5.38 3.29
CA ALA A 87 1.50 -5.54 3.90
C ALA A 87 2.33 -4.25 3.94
N ILE A 88 2.12 -3.32 3.01
CA ILE A 88 2.93 -2.10 2.88
C ILE A 88 2.25 -0.91 3.53
N VAL A 89 0.96 -0.69 3.30
CA VAL A 89 0.17 0.38 3.96
C VAL A 89 0.38 0.40 5.49
N PRO A 90 0.35 -0.73 6.21
CA PRO A 90 0.44 -0.72 7.67
C PRO A 90 1.85 -0.45 8.17
N ARG A 91 2.87 -0.71 7.35
CA ARG A 91 4.26 -0.37 7.66
C ARG A 91 4.50 1.13 7.45
N LEU A 92 3.97 1.68 6.35
CA LEU A 92 4.03 3.11 6.06
C LEU A 92 3.36 3.96 7.14
N ALA A 93 2.20 3.52 7.62
CA ALA A 93 1.47 4.20 8.70
C ALA A 93 2.28 4.33 10.00
N ARG A 94 3.22 3.42 10.26
CA ARG A 94 4.09 3.43 11.44
C ARG A 94 5.29 4.36 11.29
N VAL A 95 5.94 4.31 10.14
CA VAL A 95 7.21 5.01 9.93
C VAL A 95 6.97 6.46 9.54
N LEU A 96 5.93 6.75 8.74
CA LEU A 96 5.72 8.05 8.11
C LEU A 96 4.25 8.48 8.13
N PRO A 97 3.64 8.65 9.31
CA PRO A 97 2.20 8.87 9.45
C PRO A 97 1.67 10.12 8.72
N ALA A 98 2.50 11.13 8.49
CA ALA A 98 2.12 12.34 7.75
C ALA A 98 2.20 12.18 6.21
N GLU A 99 2.96 11.20 5.71
CA GLU A 99 3.31 11.03 4.30
C GLU A 99 2.69 9.76 3.69
N VAL A 100 1.81 9.09 4.42
CA VAL A 100 1.23 7.78 4.07
C VAL A 100 0.53 7.83 2.71
N SER A 101 -0.35 8.81 2.45
CA SER A 101 -1.15 8.87 1.22
C SER A 101 -0.31 9.12 -0.03
N PRO A 102 0.50 10.21 -0.13
CA PRO A 102 1.28 10.48 -1.34
C PRO A 102 2.27 9.36 -1.67
N LEU A 103 2.93 8.82 -0.64
CA LEU A 103 3.91 7.76 -0.82
C LEU A 103 3.27 6.41 -1.20
N LEU A 104 2.05 6.13 -0.72
CA LEU A 104 1.29 4.96 -1.15
C LEU A 104 0.86 5.04 -2.61
N ASP A 105 0.46 6.22 -3.07
CA ASP A 105 0.11 6.43 -4.47
C ASP A 105 1.31 6.23 -5.39
N ASP A 106 2.48 6.74 -4.99
CA ASP A 106 3.74 6.51 -5.71
C ASP A 106 4.06 5.00 -5.77
N LEU A 107 3.97 4.30 -4.63
CA LEU A 107 4.32 2.87 -4.53
C LEU A 107 3.31 1.96 -5.25
N LEU A 108 2.02 2.28 -5.23
CA LEU A 108 0.99 1.52 -5.95
C LEU A 108 1.01 1.82 -7.45
N THR A 109 1.28 3.06 -7.83
CA THR A 109 1.53 3.43 -9.23
C THR A 109 2.77 2.72 -9.74
N ALA A 110 3.82 2.62 -8.93
CA ALA A 110 4.97 1.77 -9.23
C ALA A 110 4.54 0.31 -9.37
N ALA A 111 3.94 -0.31 -8.34
CA ALA A 111 3.50 -1.71 -8.36
C ALA A 111 2.68 -2.09 -9.61
N THR A 112 1.76 -1.20 -10.01
CA THR A 112 0.90 -1.41 -11.18
C THR A 112 1.66 -1.25 -12.49
N ARG A 113 2.55 -0.26 -12.62
CA ARG A 113 3.43 -0.07 -13.79
C ARG A 113 4.48 -1.17 -13.92
N LEU A 114 4.91 -1.74 -12.80
CA LEU A 114 5.92 -2.80 -12.74
C LEU A 114 5.36 -4.19 -13.07
N ARG A 115 4.03 -4.34 -13.16
CA ARG A 115 3.38 -5.64 -13.41
C ARG A 115 3.86 -6.22 -14.76
N GLY A 116 4.52 -7.37 -14.70
CA GLY A 116 5.09 -8.06 -15.87
C GLY A 116 6.47 -7.58 -16.31
N GLN A 117 7.06 -6.59 -15.62
CA GLN A 117 8.40 -6.06 -15.90
C GLN A 117 9.43 -6.35 -14.81
N VAL A 118 8.99 -6.86 -13.65
CA VAL A 118 9.87 -7.13 -12.50
C VAL A 118 9.58 -8.46 -11.83
N ASP A 119 10.58 -8.98 -11.12
CA ASP A 119 10.38 -9.96 -10.07
C ASP A 119 9.67 -9.28 -8.88
N LEU A 120 8.37 -9.50 -8.81
CA LEU A 120 7.50 -8.91 -7.81
C LEU A 120 7.78 -9.41 -6.39
N ALA A 121 8.20 -10.66 -6.23
CA ALA A 121 8.53 -11.21 -4.91
C ALA A 121 9.83 -10.58 -4.40
N ALA A 122 10.82 -10.43 -5.27
CA ALA A 122 12.08 -9.77 -4.92
C ALA A 122 11.89 -8.27 -4.69
N TRP A 123 11.02 -7.59 -5.46
CA TRP A 123 10.67 -6.19 -5.21
C TRP A 123 9.98 -6.01 -3.86
N ALA A 124 9.03 -6.90 -3.54
CA ALA A 124 8.31 -6.92 -2.28
C ALA A 124 9.24 -7.11 -1.06
N GLY A 125 10.19 -8.04 -1.16
CA GLY A 125 11.22 -8.25 -0.14
C GLY A 125 12.06 -6.99 0.08
N ARG A 126 12.64 -6.46 -0.99
CA ARG A 126 13.50 -5.26 -0.94
C ARG A 126 12.76 -4.02 -0.42
N LEU A 127 11.50 -3.83 -0.79
CA LEU A 127 10.68 -2.73 -0.28
C LEU A 127 10.39 -2.91 1.22
N THR A 128 10.25 -4.15 1.68
CA THR A 128 10.09 -4.45 3.11
C THR A 128 11.38 -4.10 3.87
N ASP A 129 12.55 -4.43 3.34
CA ASP A 129 13.84 -4.05 3.95
C ASP A 129 14.02 -2.53 3.95
N ALA A 130 13.68 -1.88 2.84
CA ALA A 130 13.68 -0.42 2.70
C ALA A 130 12.79 0.28 3.75
N LEU A 131 11.62 -0.28 4.05
CA LEU A 131 10.72 0.24 5.08
C LEU A 131 11.32 0.18 6.49
N HIS A 132 12.18 -0.81 6.77
CA HIS A 132 12.88 -0.90 8.05
C HIS A 132 14.08 0.07 8.12
N ALA A 133 14.70 0.38 6.97
CA ALA A 133 15.87 1.25 6.90
C ALA A 133 15.53 2.75 6.74
N ALA A 134 14.35 3.07 6.23
CA ALA A 134 13.96 4.45 5.93
C ALA A 134 13.66 5.26 7.20
N GLY A 135 14.37 6.37 7.39
CA GLY A 135 14.08 7.35 8.45
C GLY A 135 13.06 8.43 8.06
N ASP A 136 12.82 8.62 6.76
CA ASP A 136 11.87 9.61 6.22
C ASP A 136 11.29 9.17 4.86
N ALA A 137 10.32 9.94 4.35
CA ALA A 137 9.65 9.64 3.08
C ALA A 137 10.55 9.77 1.86
N ARG A 138 11.56 10.65 1.89
CA ARG A 138 12.50 10.81 0.79
C ARG A 138 13.43 9.60 0.70
N HIS A 139 13.99 9.16 1.83
CA HIS A 139 14.79 7.95 1.91
C HIS A 139 14.00 6.72 1.46
N LEU A 140 12.72 6.63 1.82
CA LEU A 140 11.88 5.52 1.36
C LEU A 140 11.62 5.56 -0.14
N ARG A 141 11.40 6.73 -0.75
CA ARG A 141 11.29 6.85 -2.22
C ARG A 141 12.59 6.45 -2.91
N ASP A 142 13.72 6.90 -2.40
CA ASP A 142 15.06 6.57 -2.92
C ASP A 142 15.31 5.04 -2.85
N LEU A 143 15.01 4.42 -1.70
CA LEU A 143 15.12 2.97 -1.51
C LEU A 143 14.12 2.17 -2.36
N ALA A 144 12.88 2.66 -2.53
CA ALA A 144 11.88 2.01 -3.37
C ALA A 144 12.24 2.04 -4.86
N ALA A 145 12.84 3.15 -5.33
CA ALA A 145 13.35 3.27 -6.69
C ALA A 145 14.50 2.28 -6.94
N LEU A 146 15.44 2.15 -6.00
CA LEU A 146 16.50 1.14 -6.04
C LEU A 146 15.93 -0.28 -6.03
N ALA A 147 14.99 -0.57 -5.14
CA ALA A 147 14.32 -1.87 -5.06
C ALA A 147 13.64 -2.22 -6.39
N ALA A 148 12.93 -1.26 -7.01
CA ALA A 148 12.26 -1.46 -8.30
C ALA A 148 13.29 -1.77 -9.40
N TRP A 149 14.34 -0.96 -9.52
CA TRP A 149 15.39 -1.17 -10.52
C TRP A 149 16.09 -2.52 -10.35
N ARG A 150 16.48 -2.89 -9.12
CA ARG A 150 17.11 -4.19 -8.79
C ARG A 150 16.19 -5.39 -9.00
N SER A 151 14.89 -5.15 -9.14
CA SER A 151 13.90 -6.19 -9.42
C SER A 151 13.59 -6.31 -10.92
N GLY A 152 14.28 -5.55 -11.77
CA GLY A 152 14.14 -5.61 -13.24
C GLY A 152 13.53 -4.36 -13.88
N ALA A 153 13.15 -3.35 -13.09
CA ALA A 153 12.46 -2.17 -13.61
C ALA A 153 13.44 -1.18 -14.24
N VAL A 154 13.83 -1.41 -15.49
CA VAL A 154 14.85 -0.57 -16.16
C VAL A 154 14.45 0.92 -16.22
N MET A 155 13.15 1.23 -16.34
CA MET A 155 12.65 2.61 -16.33
C MET A 155 12.97 3.38 -15.04
N TRP A 156 13.22 2.68 -13.93
CA TRP A 156 13.60 3.28 -12.65
C TRP A 156 15.11 3.49 -12.51
N ARG A 157 15.92 3.08 -13.49
CA ARG A 157 17.38 3.21 -13.46
C ARG A 157 17.83 4.64 -13.17
N ALA A 158 17.24 5.64 -13.83
CA ALA A 158 17.64 7.03 -13.63
C ALA A 158 17.33 7.51 -12.19
N ALA A 159 16.15 7.18 -11.67
CA ALA A 159 15.78 7.49 -10.30
C ALA A 159 16.68 6.76 -9.29
N ALA A 160 16.98 5.48 -9.53
CA ALA A 160 17.85 4.68 -8.70
C ALA A 160 19.30 5.20 -8.68
N LEU A 161 19.86 5.61 -9.84
CA LEU A 161 21.18 6.23 -9.93
C LEU A 161 21.20 7.60 -9.23
N GLY A 162 20.13 8.38 -9.36
CA GLY A 162 19.98 9.65 -8.65
C GLY A 162 19.84 9.48 -7.14
N ALA A 163 19.32 8.33 -6.68
CA ALA A 163 19.17 7.94 -5.28
C ALA A 163 20.44 7.34 -4.68
N ALA A 164 21.29 6.68 -5.47
CA ALA A 164 22.47 5.95 -5.02
C ALA A 164 23.40 6.73 -4.05
N PRO A 165 23.66 8.05 -4.22
CA PRO A 165 24.49 8.80 -3.27
C PRO A 165 23.87 9.00 -1.89
N ARG A 166 22.56 8.77 -1.73
CA ARG A 166 21.78 9.04 -0.52
C ARG A 166 21.39 7.77 0.23
N VAL A 167 21.77 6.61 -0.28
CA VAL A 167 21.36 5.32 0.27
C VAL A 167 22.54 4.62 0.93
N PRO A 168 22.38 4.08 2.16
CA PRO A 168 23.45 3.37 2.84
C PRO A 168 24.00 2.24 1.98
N ALA A 169 25.31 2.02 1.98
CA ALA A 169 25.95 0.94 1.20
C ALA A 169 25.33 -0.44 1.50
N ALA A 170 24.85 -0.66 2.72
CA ALA A 170 24.12 -1.87 3.10
C ALA A 170 22.81 -2.10 2.33
N ALA A 171 22.15 -1.03 1.87
CA ALA A 171 20.97 -1.09 1.01
C ALA A 171 21.31 -1.12 -0.49
N LEU A 172 22.60 -1.02 -0.84
CA LEU A 172 23.14 -1.18 -2.19
C LEU A 172 23.75 -2.58 -2.42
N ALA A 173 23.93 -3.40 -1.39
CA ALA A 173 24.38 -4.80 -1.49
C ALA A 173 23.27 -5.69 -2.07
#